data_AF-A0A383BGY8-F1
#
_entry.id   AF-A0A383BGY8-F1
#
_cell.length_a   1.000
_cell.length_b   1.000
_cell.length_c   1.000
_cell.angle_alpha   90.00
_cell.angle_beta   90.00
_cell.angle_gamma   90.00
#
_symmetry.space_group_name_H-M   'P 1'
#
loop_
_entity.id
_entity.type
_entity.pdbx_description
1 polymer ?
#
loop_
_entity_poly.entity_id
_entity_poly.type
_entity_poly.pdbx_seq_one_letter_code
_entity_poly.pdbx_strand_id
1 'polypeptide(L)'
;MSDLYKCTYKKVFPIDEYGRLGGFYSLADLPIMEHKEMTRTGVIEAQDQNRQTFKIRDTEKNFVEWVPMDDVTVVQDPRKLLV
;
A
#
# COMPACT_ATOMS: atom_id res chain seq x y z
N MET A 1 -1.28 20.75 0.84
CA MET A 1 -2.52 20.17 1.41
C MET A 1 -2.58 18.71 1.02
N SER A 2 -2.00 17.77 1.79
CA SER A 2 -2.14 16.32 1.47
C SER A 2 -1.53 15.34 2.49
N ASP A 3 -1.13 15.76 3.70
CA ASP A 3 -0.63 14.81 4.74
C ASP A 3 -1.74 14.10 5.54
N LEU A 4 -3.03 14.33 5.23
CA LEU A 4 -4.14 13.94 6.11
C LEU A 4 -4.53 12.46 6.05
N TYR A 5 -3.97 11.67 5.12
CA TYR A 5 -4.39 10.28 4.92
C TYR A 5 -3.22 9.32 4.76
N LYS A 6 -2.17 9.46 5.59
CA LYS A 6 -1.12 8.45 5.65
C LYS A 6 -1.70 7.16 6.22
N CYS A 7 -1.34 6.04 5.63
CA CYS A 7 -1.76 4.72 6.07
C CYS A 7 -0.61 3.74 5.92
N THR A 8 -0.65 2.68 6.72
CA THR A 8 0.13 1.47 6.49
C THR A 8 -0.82 0.39 6.04
N TYR A 9 -0.48 -0.31 4.98
CA TYR A 9 -1.29 -1.39 4.45
C TYR A 9 -0.48 -2.67 4.34
N LYS A 10 -1.16 -3.80 4.54
CA LYS A 10 -0.58 -5.13 4.47
C LYS A 10 -1.04 -5.78 3.18
N LYS A 11 -0.11 -6.35 2.41
CA LYS A 11 -0.46 -7.11 1.20
C LYS A 11 0.58 -8.18 0.94
N VAL A 12 0.14 -9.26 0.32
CA VAL A 12 1.02 -10.31 -0.19
C VAL A 12 1.59 -9.85 -1.51
N PHE A 13 2.91 -9.70 -1.57
CA PHE A 13 3.63 -9.34 -2.77
C PHE A 13 4.47 -10.52 -3.27
N PRO A 14 4.52 -10.74 -4.59
CA PRO A 14 5.51 -11.63 -5.17
C PRO A 14 6.90 -11.03 -4.98
N ILE A 15 7.88 -11.85 -4.58
CA ILE A 15 9.27 -11.45 -4.36
C ILE A 15 10.19 -12.31 -5.23
N ASP A 16 11.24 -11.69 -5.78
CA ASP A 16 12.30 -12.35 -6.53
C ASP A 16 13.44 -12.88 -5.63
N GLU A 17 14.42 -13.59 -6.20
CA GLU A 17 15.61 -14.11 -5.49
C GLU A 17 16.43 -13.03 -4.76
N TYR A 18 16.25 -11.75 -5.10
CA TYR A 18 16.97 -10.61 -4.55
C TYR A 18 16.17 -9.83 -3.51
N GLY A 19 14.99 -10.32 -3.13
CA GLY A 19 14.12 -9.63 -2.15
C GLY A 19 13.37 -8.43 -2.73
N ARG A 20 13.33 -8.26 -4.05
CA ARG A 20 12.61 -7.18 -4.72
C ARG A 20 11.20 -7.62 -5.08
N LEU A 21 10.28 -6.67 -5.15
CA LEU A 21 8.93 -6.92 -5.66
C LEU A 21 9.04 -7.51 -7.08
N GLY A 22 8.36 -8.61 -7.36
CA GLY A 22 8.34 -9.28 -8.65
C GLY A 22 7.05 -9.01 -9.44
N GLY A 23 6.94 -9.61 -10.62
CA GLY A 23 5.74 -9.53 -11.46
C GLY A 23 5.38 -8.10 -11.84
N PHE A 24 4.09 -7.73 -11.73
CA PHE A 24 3.57 -6.41 -12.09
C PHE A 24 4.20 -5.23 -11.32
N TYR A 25 4.93 -5.50 -10.24
CA TYR A 25 5.58 -4.49 -9.41
C TYR A 25 7.07 -4.29 -9.75
N SER A 26 7.61 -5.02 -10.74
CA SER A 26 8.98 -4.86 -11.23
C SER A 26 9.07 -4.97 -12.75
N LEU A 27 9.99 -4.18 -13.32
CA LEU A 27 10.32 -4.22 -14.75
C LEU A 27 11.31 -5.34 -15.09
N ALA A 28 11.84 -6.04 -14.09
CA ALA A 28 12.76 -7.15 -14.28
C ALA A 28 11.99 -8.46 -14.49
N ASP A 29 12.34 -9.17 -15.56
CA ASP A 29 11.74 -10.44 -15.96
C ASP A 29 12.37 -11.62 -15.18
N LEU A 30 12.19 -11.59 -13.85
CA LEU A 30 12.72 -12.60 -12.95
C LEU A 30 11.61 -13.50 -12.40
N PRO A 31 11.89 -14.79 -12.19
CA PRO A 31 10.91 -15.72 -11.64
C PRO A 31 10.49 -15.30 -10.23
N ILE A 32 9.18 -15.46 -9.95
CA ILE A 32 8.62 -15.24 -8.62
C ILE A 32 9.03 -16.43 -7.76
N MET A 33 9.83 -16.18 -6.73
CA MET A 33 10.30 -17.23 -5.82
C MET A 33 9.33 -17.46 -4.68
N GLU A 34 8.82 -16.38 -4.09
CA GLU A 34 7.98 -16.45 -2.90
C GLU A 34 6.92 -15.36 -2.91
N HIS A 35 5.78 -15.65 -2.30
CA HIS A 35 4.76 -14.65 -1.99
C HIS A 35 4.88 -14.31 -0.52
N LYS A 36 5.37 -13.11 -0.22
CA LYS A 36 5.59 -12.67 1.15
C LYS A 36 4.62 -11.57 1.51
N GLU A 37 4.07 -11.68 2.70
CA GLU A 37 3.25 -10.63 3.27
C GLU A 37 4.14 -9.49 3.75
N MET A 38 3.90 -8.31 3.20
CA MET A 38 4.71 -7.12 3.49
C MET A 38 3.79 -5.98 3.91
N THR A 39 4.24 -5.21 4.89
CA THR A 39 3.57 -3.98 5.32
C THR A 39 4.28 -2.81 4.68
N ARG A 40 3.52 -1.94 4.02
CA ARG A 40 4.04 -0.77 3.29
C ARG A 40 3.28 0.48 3.68
N THR A 41 3.92 1.64 3.50
CA THR A 41 3.31 2.94 3.74
C THR A 41 2.74 3.52 2.45
N GLY A 42 1.60 4.18 2.58
CA GLY A 42 0.90 4.79 1.47
C GLY A 42 0.03 5.96 1.89
N VAL A 43 -0.56 6.61 0.89
CA VAL A 43 -1.56 7.66 1.08
C VAL A 43 -2.87 7.20 0.50
N ILE A 44 -3.95 7.29 1.27
CA ILE A 44 -5.29 6.99 0.77
C ILE A 44 -5.73 8.11 -0.16
N GLU A 45 -5.99 7.78 -1.41
CA GLU A 45 -6.46 8.71 -2.43
C GLU A 45 -7.99 8.72 -2.54
N ALA A 46 -8.61 7.56 -2.33
CA ALA A 46 -10.05 7.39 -2.40
C ALA A 46 -10.48 6.20 -1.54
N GLN A 47 -11.76 6.15 -1.22
CA GLN A 47 -12.39 5.03 -0.53
C GLN A 47 -13.63 4.58 -1.30
N ASP A 48 -13.84 3.28 -1.38
CA ASP A 48 -15.05 2.67 -1.92
C ASP A 48 -15.75 1.92 -0.78
N GLN A 49 -16.85 2.50 -0.29
CA GLN A 49 -17.63 1.92 0.81
C GLN A 49 -18.45 0.71 0.37
N ASN A 50 -18.83 0.61 -0.90
CA ASN A 50 -19.62 -0.52 -1.40
C ASN A 50 -18.78 -1.80 -1.44
N ARG A 51 -17.49 -1.66 -1.77
CA ARG A 51 -16.54 -2.78 -1.85
C ARG A 51 -15.67 -2.91 -0.60
N GLN A 52 -15.81 -2.00 0.36
CA GLN A 52 -14.98 -1.92 1.56
C GLN A 52 -13.48 -1.95 1.23
N THR A 53 -13.06 -1.11 0.27
CA THR A 53 -11.66 -1.00 -0.17
C THR A 53 -11.18 0.46 -0.15
N PHE A 54 -9.92 0.67 0.20
CA PHE A 54 -9.21 1.93 0.03
C PHE A 54 -8.33 1.89 -1.22
N LYS A 55 -8.34 3.00 -1.97
CA LYS A 55 -7.37 3.26 -3.04
C LYS A 55 -6.15 3.91 -2.42
N ILE A 56 -5.04 3.19 -2.40
CA ILE A 56 -3.80 3.61 -1.76
C ILE A 56 -2.74 3.86 -2.82
N ARG A 57 -2.08 5.01 -2.73
CA ARG A 57 -0.85 5.31 -3.47
C ARG A 57 0.34 4.99 -2.58
N ASP A 58 1.18 4.05 -3.01
CA ASP A 58 2.40 3.68 -2.30
C ASP A 58 3.40 4.85 -2.30
N THR A 59 3.96 5.20 -1.14
CA THR A 59 4.86 6.35 -1.03
C THR A 59 6.27 6.09 -1.57
N GLU A 60 6.71 4.84 -1.65
CA GLU A 60 8.07 4.52 -2.10
C GLU A 60 8.12 4.28 -3.62
N LYS A 61 7.13 3.56 -4.16
CA LYS A 61 7.10 3.12 -5.56
C LYS A 61 6.09 3.87 -6.42
N ASN A 62 5.25 4.73 -5.82
CA ASN A 62 4.23 5.55 -6.50
C ASN A 62 3.19 4.76 -7.32
N PHE A 63 3.07 3.44 -7.15
CA PHE A 63 1.95 2.70 -7.73
C PHE A 63 0.67 2.93 -6.92
N VAL A 64 -0.48 2.68 -7.56
CA VAL A 64 -1.79 2.89 -6.95
C VAL A 64 -2.56 1.58 -7.00
N GLU A 65 -3.10 1.17 -5.85
CA GLU A 65 -3.72 -0.13 -5.67
C GLU A 65 -4.98 -0.02 -4.80
N TRP A 66 -5.97 -0.88 -5.06
CA TRP A 66 -7.12 -1.05 -4.18
C TRP A 66 -6.84 -2.14 -3.16
N VAL A 67 -6.94 -1.79 -1.88
CA VAL A 67 -6.67 -2.69 -0.75
C VAL A 67 -7.91 -2.76 0.13
N PRO A 68 -8.32 -3.94 0.64
CA PRO A 68 -9.41 -4.07 1.60
C PRO A 68 -9.18 -3.17 2.82
N MET A 69 -10.24 -2.57 3.35
CA MET A 69 -10.12 -1.70 4.53
C MET A 69 -9.56 -2.45 5.75
N ASP A 70 -9.82 -3.75 5.87
CA ASP A 70 -9.31 -4.60 6.97
C ASP A 70 -7.78 -4.72 6.98
N ASP A 71 -7.15 -4.65 5.81
CA ASP A 71 -5.69 -4.73 5.66
C ASP A 71 -5.00 -3.36 5.75
N VAL A 72 -5.76 -2.30 6.08
CA VAL A 72 -5.29 -0.92 6.06
C VAL A 72 -5.42 -0.29 7.44
N THR A 73 -4.29 0.11 8.00
CA THR A 73 -4.23 0.89 9.24
C THR A 73 -4.00 2.35 8.90
N VAL A 74 -4.97 3.21 9.20
CA VAL A 74 -4.86 4.65 8.99
C VAL A 74 -3.99 5.25 10.09
N VAL A 75 -2.88 5.90 9.69
CA VAL A 75 -1.99 6.61 10.61
C VAL A 75 -2.46 8.06 10.67
N GLN A 76 -3.42 8.33 11.54
CA GLN A 76 -3.86 9.71 11.80
C GLN A 76 -2.78 10.41 12.63
N ASP A 77 -2.26 11.55 12.12
CA ASP A 77 -1.36 12.39 12.90
C ASP A 77 -2.19 13.22 13.90
N PRO A 78 -2.10 12.96 15.23
CA PRO A 78 -2.95 13.60 16.21
C PRO A 78 -2.70 15.11 16.35
N ARG A 79 -1.61 15.65 15.78
CA ARG A 79 -1.24 17.06 15.88
C ARG A 79 -2.13 18.03 15.08
N LYS A 80 -3.04 17.53 14.23
CA LYS A 80 -3.95 18.38 13.42
C LYS A 80 -5.43 18.33 13.83
N LEU A 81 -5.77 17.61 14.91
CA LEU A 81 -7.13 17.62 15.50
C LEU A 81 -7.36 18.80 16.46
N LEU A 82 -6.36 19.66 16.65
CA LEU A 82 -6.43 20.89 17.44
C LEU A 82 -6.38 22.11 16.52
N VAL A 83 -7.47 22.39 15.81
CA VAL A 83 -7.79 23.74 15.31
C VAL A 83 -9.28 23.97 15.45
#